data_AF-A0A524JEF2-F1
#
_entry.id   AF-A0A524JEF2-F1
#
_cell.length_a   1.000
_cell.length_b   1.000
_cell.length_c   1.000
_cell.angle_alpha   90.00
_cell.angle_beta   90.00
_cell.angle_gamma   90.00
#
_symmetry.space_group_name_H-M   'P 1'
#
loop_
_entity.id
_entity.type
_entity.pdbx_description
1 polymer ?
#
loop_
_entity_poly.entity_id
_entity_poly.type
_entity_poly.pdbx_seq_one_letter_code
_entity_poly.pdbx_strand_id
1 'polypeptide(L)'
;MSDDDKTTPAPFRYHLELSPAQLKITHTALHSLLDDFGHEQSDVHTVIREVLDKLPDEHAMRAVRLETELERELSSGGAPAVLEQVP
;
A
#
# COMPACT_ATOMS: atom_id res chain seq x y z
N MET A 1 -8.87 17.50 39.91
CA MET A 1 -8.35 16.34 39.18
C MET A 1 -9.32 16.12 38.04
N SER A 2 -9.26 16.99 37.04
CA SER A 2 -8.35 16.94 35.88
C SER A 2 -8.81 15.85 34.91
N ASP A 3 -9.39 16.36 33.83
CA ASP A 3 -9.77 15.78 32.56
C ASP A 3 -9.22 14.36 32.29
N ASP A 4 -10.15 13.41 32.28
CA ASP A 4 -10.01 12.12 31.60
C ASP A 4 -9.99 12.42 30.09
N ASP A 5 -8.78 12.68 29.58
CA ASP A 5 -8.49 12.82 28.15
C ASP A 5 -8.82 11.50 27.46
N LYS A 6 -10.08 11.34 27.05
CA LYS A 6 -10.49 10.29 26.12
C LYS A 6 -9.94 10.65 24.76
N THR A 7 -8.71 10.21 24.51
CA THR A 7 -8.13 10.09 23.16
C THR A 7 -9.00 9.11 22.37
N THR A 8 -10.10 9.64 21.84
CA THR A 8 -10.93 8.95 20.87
C THR A 8 -10.04 8.76 19.66
N PRO A 9 -9.75 7.52 19.21
CA PRO A 9 -8.90 7.33 18.04
C PRO A 9 -9.55 8.08 16.87
N ALA A 10 -8.86 9.10 16.37
CA ALA A 10 -9.33 9.85 15.22
C ALA A 10 -9.59 8.85 14.08
N PRO A 11 -10.68 9.01 13.31
CA PRO A 11 -10.98 8.10 12.22
C PRO A 11 -9.80 8.12 11.24
N PHE A 12 -9.21 6.94 11.01
CA PHE A 12 -8.08 6.74 10.12
C PHE A 12 -8.48 7.17 8.69
N ARG A 13 -8.01 8.34 8.23
CA ARG A 13 -8.37 8.94 6.93
C ARG A 13 -7.14 9.14 6.06
N TYR A 14 -6.33 8.11 5.91
CA TYR A 14 -5.26 8.09 4.91
C TYR A 14 -5.74 7.30 3.68
N HIS A 15 -5.88 7.98 2.55
CA HIS A 15 -6.10 7.34 1.26
C HIS A 15 -4.79 7.42 0.47
N LEU A 16 -4.34 6.28 -0.05
CA LEU A 16 -3.12 6.20 -0.84
C LEU A 16 -3.50 5.98 -2.29
N GLU A 17 -3.23 6.99 -3.12
CA GLU A 17 -3.38 6.89 -4.56
C GLU A 17 -2.14 6.21 -5.14
N LEU A 18 -2.34 5.05 -5.76
CA LEU A 18 -1.28 4.30 -6.42
C LEU A 18 -1.59 4.23 -7.91
N SER A 19 -0.60 4.57 -8.73
CA SER A 19 -0.66 4.25 -10.15
C SER A 19 -0.70 2.72 -10.35
N PRO A 20 -1.12 2.21 -11.52
CA PRO A 20 -1.13 0.78 -11.76
C PRO A 20 0.27 0.15 -11.60
N ALA A 21 1.33 0.84 -12.04
CA ALA A 21 2.70 0.36 -11.87
C ALA A 21 3.09 0.28 -10.39
N GLN A 22 2.82 1.35 -9.63
CA GLN A 22 3.10 1.39 -8.19
C GLN A 22 2.31 0.31 -7.45
N LEU A 23 1.03 0.13 -7.77
CA LEU A 23 0.18 -0.89 -7.16
C LEU A 23 0.73 -2.30 -7.37
N LYS A 24 1.18 -2.63 -8.60
CA LYS A 24 1.81 -3.92 -8.89
C LYS A 24 3.14 -4.11 -8.15
N ILE A 25 3.95 -3.07 -8.03
CA ILE A 25 5.21 -3.11 -7.27
C ILE A 25 4.91 -3.35 -5.79
N THR A 26 3.99 -2.58 -5.20
CA THR A 26 3.59 -2.72 -3.79
C THR A 26 3.04 -4.11 -3.50
N HIS A 27 2.12 -4.62 -4.33
CA HIS A 27 1.57 -5.96 -4.18
C HIS A 27 2.68 -7.04 -4.21
N THR A 28 3.60 -6.93 -5.17
CA THR A 28 4.71 -7.89 -5.30
C THR A 28 5.65 -7.83 -4.10
N ALA A 29 6.01 -6.62 -3.65
CA ALA A 29 6.88 -6.43 -2.50
C ALA A 29 6.27 -6.97 -1.21
N LEU A 30 4.96 -6.78 -0.99
CA LEU A 30 4.25 -7.32 0.17
C LEU A 30 4.21 -8.85 0.15
N HIS A 31 4.04 -9.47 -1.01
CA HIS A 31 4.13 -10.91 -1.16
C HIS A 31 5.54 -11.44 -0.87
N SER A 32 6.59 -10.83 -1.44
CA SER A 32 7.98 -11.20 -1.14
C SER A 32 8.29 -11.05 0.35
N LEU A 33 7.82 -9.96 0.96
CA LEU A 33 7.99 -9.72 2.39
C LEU A 33 7.27 -10.78 3.24
N LEU A 34 6.07 -11.21 2.84
CA LEU A 34 5.35 -12.28 3.52
C LEU A 34 6.10 -13.62 3.45
N ASP A 35 6.71 -13.92 2.30
CA ASP A 35 7.46 -15.16 2.06
C ASP A 35 8.80 -15.19 2.82
N ASP A 36 9.39 -14.03 3.08
CA ASP A 36 10.67 -13.88 3.79
C ASP A 36 10.56 -14.04 5.32
N PHE A 37 9.35 -13.91 5.88
CA PHE A 37 9.14 -14.04 7.33
C PHE A 37 9.05 -15.50 7.79
N GLY A 38 9.77 -15.82 8.88
CA GLY A 38 9.68 -17.09 9.57
C GLY A 38 8.50 -17.18 10.56
N HIS A 39 8.24 -18.38 11.08
CA HIS A 39 7.10 -18.72 11.95
C HIS A 39 6.92 -17.87 13.22
N GLU A 40 7.92 -17.08 13.62
CA GLU A 40 7.91 -16.32 14.87
C GLU A 40 7.20 -14.94 14.75
N GLN A 41 6.82 -14.52 13.54
CA GLN A 41 6.27 -13.17 13.28
C GLN A 41 4.79 -13.18 12.86
N SER A 42 3.96 -13.96 13.57
CA SER A 42 2.53 -14.13 13.24
C SER A 42 1.75 -12.82 13.14
N ASP A 43 2.05 -11.83 13.98
CA ASP A 43 1.34 -10.56 13.97
C ASP A 43 1.63 -9.76 12.70
N VAL A 44 2.90 -9.79 12.23
CA VAL A 44 3.31 -9.11 10.99
C VAL A 44 2.67 -9.78 9.77
N HIS A 45 2.63 -11.12 9.74
CA HIS A 45 1.91 -11.86 8.70
C HIS A 45 0.44 -11.44 8.63
N THR A 46 -0.21 -11.30 9.79
CA THR A 46 -1.62 -10.92 9.87
C THR A 46 -1.84 -9.53 9.27
N VAL A 47 -1.02 -8.55 9.65
CA VAL A 47 -1.12 -7.18 9.10
C VAL A 47 -0.87 -7.16 7.60
N ILE A 48 0.15 -7.86 7.09
CA ILE A 48 0.42 -7.91 5.65
C ILE A 48 -0.75 -8.54 4.89
N ARG A 49 -1.34 -9.61 5.43
CA ARG A 49 -2.53 -10.26 4.86
C ARG A 49 -3.71 -9.29 4.78
N GLU A 50 -3.98 -8.56 5.87
CA GLU A 50 -5.05 -7.56 5.91
C GLU A 50 -4.84 -6.41 4.91
N VAL A 51 -3.58 -6.07 4.60
CA VAL A 51 -3.27 -5.10 3.56
C VAL A 51 -3.49 -5.71 2.18
N LEU A 52 -3.00 -6.91 1.92
CA LEU A 52 -3.19 -7.63 0.64
C LEU A 52 -4.68 -7.83 0.33
N ASP A 53 -5.51 -8.13 1.33
CA ASP A 53 -6.97 -8.29 1.17
C ASP A 53 -7.69 -7.00 0.73
N LYS A 54 -7.04 -5.82 0.90
CA LYS A 54 -7.55 -4.53 0.42
C LYS A 54 -7.07 -4.18 -0.99
N LEU A 55 -6.10 -4.92 -1.52
CA LEU A 55 -5.57 -4.72 -2.87
C LEU A 55 -6.33 -5.60 -3.88
N PRO A 56 -6.29 -5.27 -5.18
CA PRO A 56 -6.85 -6.16 -6.19
C PRO A 56 -6.11 -7.49 -6.24
N ASP A 57 -6.83 -8.53 -6.68
CA ASP A 57 -6.32 -9.89 -6.70
C ASP A 57 -5.15 -10.11 -7.67
N GLU A 58 -4.55 -11.31 -7.58
CA GLU A 58 -3.40 -11.68 -8.39
C GLU A 58 -3.68 -11.62 -9.89
N HIS A 59 -4.92 -11.92 -10.32
CA HIS A 59 -5.30 -11.85 -11.73
C HIS A 59 -5.31 -10.41 -12.24
N ALA A 60 -5.87 -9.49 -11.46
CA ALA A 60 -5.84 -8.06 -11.75
C ALA A 60 -4.41 -7.52 -11.78
N MET A 61 -3.56 -7.94 -10.84
CA MET A 61 -2.15 -7.53 -10.79
C MET A 61 -1.33 -8.05 -11.98
N ARG A 62 -1.57 -9.29 -12.41
CA ARG A 62 -0.90 -9.87 -13.60
C ARG A 62 -1.28 -9.15 -14.90
N ALA A 63 -2.48 -8.58 -14.98
CA ALA A 63 -2.91 -7.82 -16.14
C ALA A 63 -2.15 -6.49 -16.32
N VAL A 64 -1.63 -5.92 -15.23
CA VAL A 64 -0.83 -4.69 -15.27
C VAL A 64 0.54 -4.99 -15.90
N ARG A 65 0.87 -4.32 -17.00
CA ARG A 65 2.20 -4.40 -17.65
C ARG A 65 3.06 -3.23 -17.18
N LEU A 66 4.17 -3.53 -16.47
CA LEU A 66 4.98 -2.51 -15.82
C LEU A 66 5.65 -1.59 -16.83
N GLU A 67 6.18 -2.15 -17.92
CA GLU A 67 6.89 -1.41 -18.96
C GLU A 67 5.96 -0.41 -19.62
N THR A 68 4.77 -0.86 -20.00
CA THR A 68 3.75 -0.02 -20.66
C THR A 68 3.24 1.09 -19.74
N GLU A 69 3.00 0.79 -18.47
CA GLU A 69 2.49 1.78 -17.52
C GLU A 69 3.57 2.81 -17.14
N LEU A 70 4.82 2.37 -16.98
CA LEU A 70 5.93 3.28 -16.70
C LEU A 70 6.18 4.23 -17.86
N GLU A 71 6.15 3.73 -19.10
CA GLU A 71 6.25 4.56 -20.30
C GLU A 71 5.12 5.60 -20.38
N ARG A 72 3.90 5.21 -20.01
CA ARG A 72 2.74 6.12 -19.93
C ARG A 72 2.98 7.21 -18.88
N GLU A 73 3.42 6.83 -17.68
CA GLU A 73 3.68 7.77 -16.58
C GLU A 73 4.77 8.79 -16.95
N LEU A 74 5.88 8.31 -17.51
CA LEU A 74 6.99 9.13 -18.01
C LEU A 74 6.53 10.08 -19.12
N SER A 75 5.65 9.61 -20.01
CA SER A 75 5.08 10.42 -21.08
C SER A 75 4.05 11.44 -20.57
N SER A 76 3.38 11.16 -19.45
CA SER A 76 2.39 12.06 -18.82
C SER A 76 3.01 13.15 -17.92
N GLY A 77 4.34 13.26 -17.86
CA GLY A 77 5.01 14.30 -17.08
C GLY A 77 5.23 13.94 -15.59
N GLY A 78 5.27 12.65 -15.26
CA GLY A 78 5.86 12.10 -14.04
C GLY A 78 5.66 12.90 -12.75
N ALA A 79 4.43 13.04 -12.28
CA ALA A 79 4.22 13.37 -10.87
C ALA A 79 4.18 12.06 -10.07
N PRO A 80 5.21 11.72 -9.28
CA PRO A 80 5.09 10.64 -8.32
C PRO A 80 4.05 11.05 -7.28
N ALA A 81 3.38 10.03 -6.72
CA ALA A 81 2.42 10.11 -5.62
C ALA A 81 2.61 11.38 -4.80
N VAL A 82 1.69 12.34 -4.95
CA VAL A 82 1.61 13.49 -4.07
C VAL A 82 1.20 12.92 -2.71
N LEU A 83 2.20 12.48 -1.95
CA LEU A 83 2.15 12.50 -0.50
C LEU A 83 2.09 13.99 -0.17
N GLU A 84 0.88 14.56 -0.21
CA GLU A 84 0.61 15.89 0.28
C GLU A 84 0.91 15.85 1.78
N GLN A 85 2.18 16.13 2.10
CA GLN A 85 2.60 16.46 3.45
C GLN A 85 1.85 17.74 3.81
N VAL A 86 1.00 17.65 4.81
CA VAL A 86 0.33 18.78 5.47
C VAL A 86 0.62 18.61 6.97
N PRO A 87 0.99 19.71 7.67
CA PRO A 87 2.01 19.73 8.73
C PRO A 87 1.63 19.05 10.05
#